data_AF-Q65L52-F1
#
_entry.id   AF-Q65L52-F1
#
_cell.length_a   1.000
_cell.length_b   1.000
_cell.length_c   1.000
_cell.angle_alpha   90.00
_cell.angle_beta   90.00
_cell.angle_gamma   90.00
#
_symmetry.space_group_name_H-M   'P 1'
#
loop_
_entity.id
_entity.type
_entity.pdbx_description
1 polymer ?
#
loop_
_entity_poly.entity_id
_entity_poly.type
_entity_poly.pdbx_seq_one_letter_code
_entity_poly.pdbx_strand_id
1 'polypeptide(L)'
;MKKLIVCLLAVLLILPAGASLAAKNQTSGNLTNKQVMQLTLQAREHFWNTMSGHNPKAKNSTCPSKTFEYRGLPYTYMCSEFSTKAKLTDYLTPVFTKDAIKKGLEKYNIISYKGKMAVPVGDGDNLLGWDKAKIKLISQKNNTRTYEFSVPALDGSVTAKRKITFVKENNKWKINQLDAAI
;
A
#
# COMPACT_ATOMS: atom_id res chain seq x y z
N MET A 1 -37.97 32.69 -68.87
CA MET A 1 -37.48 33.93 -68.23
C MET A 1 -37.93 33.93 -66.77
N LYS A 2 -37.03 34.38 -65.89
CA LYS A 2 -37.08 34.36 -64.42
C LYS A 2 -38.38 34.88 -63.80
N LYS A 3 -38.79 34.29 -62.68
CA LYS A 3 -38.78 34.94 -61.34
C LYS A 3 -39.05 33.92 -60.23
N LEU A 4 -38.18 33.97 -59.21
CA LEU A 4 -38.25 33.26 -57.93
C LEU A 4 -39.48 33.68 -57.13
N ILE A 5 -40.08 32.75 -56.39
CA ILE A 5 -40.50 32.98 -55.00
C ILE A 5 -40.16 31.72 -54.18
N VAL A 6 -39.39 31.93 -53.13
CA VAL A 6 -38.98 30.98 -52.09
C VAL A 6 -40.04 30.99 -51.00
N CYS A 7 -40.53 29.82 -50.58
CA CYS A 7 -41.17 29.66 -49.26
C CYS A 7 -40.75 28.33 -48.63
N LEU A 8 -40.30 28.46 -47.38
CA LEU A 8 -39.77 27.45 -46.48
C LEU A 8 -40.71 26.25 -46.29
N LEU A 9 -40.15 25.04 -46.27
CA LEU A 9 -40.72 23.91 -45.54
C LEU A 9 -39.62 23.31 -44.66
N ALA A 10 -39.77 23.56 -43.36
CA ALA A 10 -38.87 23.12 -42.31
C ALA A 10 -38.94 21.59 -42.15
N VAL A 11 -37.79 20.94 -42.27
CA VAL A 11 -37.60 19.53 -41.87
C VAL A 11 -37.46 19.49 -40.36
N LEU A 12 -38.54 19.11 -39.66
CA LEU A 12 -38.48 18.73 -38.25
C LEU A 12 -38.21 17.23 -38.15
N LEU A 13 -36.92 16.87 -38.13
CA LEU A 13 -36.44 15.57 -37.67
C LEU A 13 -36.68 15.49 -36.16
N ILE A 14 -37.81 14.89 -35.76
CA ILE A 14 -38.08 14.54 -34.37
C ILE A 14 -37.26 13.27 -34.07
N LEU A 15 -36.02 13.46 -33.62
CA LEU A 15 -35.29 12.43 -32.88
C LEU A 15 -35.74 12.54 -31.41
N PRO A 16 -36.48 11.56 -30.86
CA PRO A 16 -36.59 11.48 -29.41
C PRO A 16 -35.19 11.20 -28.87
N ALA A 17 -34.65 12.17 -28.15
CA ALA A 17 -33.44 12.07 -27.38
C ALA A 17 -33.59 10.93 -26.37
N GLY A 18 -33.16 9.74 -26.76
CA GLY A 18 -32.74 8.68 -25.84
C GLY A 18 -31.46 9.11 -25.15
N ALA A 19 -31.48 10.25 -24.46
CA ALA A 19 -30.51 10.55 -23.43
C ALA A 19 -30.86 9.64 -22.26
N SER A 20 -30.34 8.41 -22.31
CA SER A 20 -30.16 7.61 -21.12
C SER A 20 -29.40 8.49 -20.13
N LEU A 21 -30.11 9.08 -19.17
CA LEU A 21 -29.51 9.53 -17.92
C LEU A 21 -29.11 8.27 -17.13
N ALA A 22 -28.20 7.48 -17.71
CA ALA A 22 -27.25 6.75 -16.93
C ALA A 22 -26.32 7.80 -16.32
N ALA A 23 -26.81 8.46 -15.27
CA ALA A 23 -25.95 9.03 -14.25
C ALA A 23 -25.22 7.85 -13.61
N LYS A 24 -24.23 7.34 -14.35
CA LYS A 24 -23.20 6.45 -13.88
C LYS A 24 -22.29 7.31 -13.00
N ASN A 25 -22.82 7.76 -11.86
CA ASN A 25 -21.98 8.07 -10.71
C ASN A 25 -21.49 6.72 -10.17
N GLN A 26 -20.61 6.11 -10.96
CA GLN A 26 -19.74 5.04 -10.54
C GLN A 26 -18.67 5.69 -9.65
N THR A 27 -19.04 6.14 -8.45
CA THR A 27 -18.13 6.39 -7.34
C THR A 27 -17.66 5.06 -6.73
N SER A 28 -17.32 4.09 -7.58
CA SER A 28 -16.67 2.84 -7.19
C SER A 28 -15.22 2.86 -7.69
N GLY A 29 -14.26 3.02 -6.77
CA GLY A 29 -12.98 2.33 -6.91
C GLY A 29 -11.67 3.13 -6.97
N ASN A 30 -11.66 4.46 -6.79
CA ASN A 30 -10.40 5.24 -6.72
C ASN A 30 -9.89 5.41 -5.28
N LEU A 31 -8.59 5.24 -5.09
CA LEU A 31 -7.89 5.42 -3.82
C LEU A 31 -7.77 6.93 -3.52
N THR A 32 -8.37 7.41 -2.43
CA THR A 32 -8.25 8.81 -2.00
C THR A 32 -6.91 9.08 -1.32
N ASN A 33 -6.43 10.34 -1.30
CA ASN A 33 -5.20 10.69 -0.57
C ASN A 33 -5.26 10.32 0.92
N LYS A 34 -6.44 10.40 1.55
CA LYS A 34 -6.63 9.94 2.94
C LYS A 34 -6.38 8.45 3.07
N GLN A 35 -6.95 7.63 2.17
CA GLN A 35 -6.72 6.18 2.16
C GLN A 35 -5.27 5.82 1.83
N VAL A 36 -4.65 6.54 0.89
CA VAL A 36 -3.22 6.41 0.55
C VAL A 36 -2.36 6.65 1.80
N MET A 37 -2.59 7.75 2.52
CA MET A 37 -1.85 8.08 3.73
C MET A 37 -2.06 7.02 4.82
N GLN A 38 -3.31 6.64 5.07
CA GLN A 38 -3.65 5.62 6.06
C GLN A 38 -2.95 4.28 5.79
N LEU A 39 -3.00 3.77 4.55
CA LEU A 39 -2.32 2.53 4.17
C LEU A 39 -0.79 2.66 4.27
N THR A 40 -0.24 3.84 3.96
CA THR A 40 1.21 4.09 4.06
C THR A 40 1.70 4.06 5.50
N LEU A 41 0.98 4.72 6.41
CA LEU A 41 1.30 4.70 7.84
C LEU A 41 1.13 3.30 8.44
N GLN A 42 0.09 2.56 8.02
CA GLN A 42 -0.06 1.15 8.38
C GLN A 42 1.11 0.32 7.87
N ALA A 43 1.55 0.51 6.63
CA ALA A 43 2.70 -0.21 6.07
C ALA A 43 3.98 0.06 6.86
N ARG A 44 4.24 1.32 7.20
CA ARG A 44 5.37 1.69 8.07
C ARG A 44 5.31 0.94 9.40
N GLU A 45 4.17 0.99 10.08
CA GLU A 45 3.97 0.31 11.37
C GLU A 45 4.19 -1.21 11.24
N HIS A 46 3.59 -1.83 10.23
CA HIS A 46 3.68 -3.28 10.04
C HIS A 46 5.11 -3.72 9.67
N PHE A 47 5.84 -2.91 8.90
CA PHE A 47 7.25 -3.15 8.62
C PHE A 47 8.07 -3.16 9.91
N TRP A 48 8.00 -2.08 10.71
CA TRP A 48 8.82 -1.96 11.91
C TRP A 48 8.46 -2.98 12.99
N ASN A 49 7.17 -3.29 13.16
CA ASN A 49 6.75 -4.38 14.03
C ASN A 49 7.29 -5.75 13.57
N THR A 50 7.37 -5.97 12.25
CA THR A 50 7.96 -7.21 11.73
C THR A 50 9.46 -7.26 12.01
N MET A 51 10.18 -6.15 11.84
CA MET A 51 11.62 -6.07 12.09
C MET A 51 11.96 -6.17 13.57
N SER A 52 11.11 -5.66 14.47
CA SER A 52 11.24 -5.86 15.91
C SER A 52 10.86 -7.27 16.37
N GLY A 53 10.24 -8.08 15.49
CA GLY A 53 9.74 -9.41 15.80
C GLY A 53 8.50 -9.42 16.69
N HIS A 54 7.84 -8.27 16.89
CA HIS A 54 6.69 -8.11 17.79
C HIS A 54 5.71 -7.06 17.28
N ASN A 55 4.40 -7.33 17.40
CA ASN A 55 3.36 -6.31 17.27
C ASN A 55 3.02 -5.75 18.67
N PRO A 56 3.35 -4.49 18.99
CA PRO A 56 3.04 -3.88 20.28
C PRO A 56 1.55 -3.82 20.63
N LYS A 57 0.67 -3.97 19.62
CA LYS A 57 -0.78 -4.01 19.81
C LYS A 57 -1.32 -5.42 20.08
N ALA A 58 -0.50 -6.46 20.01
CA ALA A 58 -0.91 -7.83 20.28
C ALA A 58 -1.14 -8.03 21.78
N LYS A 59 -2.33 -8.53 22.14
CA LYS A 59 -2.65 -8.89 23.52
C LYS A 59 -2.12 -10.28 23.83
N ASN A 60 -1.62 -10.49 25.06
CA ASN A 60 -1.14 -11.79 25.54
C ASN A 60 -0.01 -12.39 24.67
N SER A 61 0.82 -11.54 24.10
CA SER A 61 2.00 -11.97 23.35
C SER A 61 3.07 -12.51 24.29
N THR A 62 3.74 -13.59 23.87
CA THR A 62 4.91 -14.13 24.56
C THR A 62 6.12 -14.03 23.64
N CYS A 63 7.17 -13.39 24.13
CA CYS A 63 8.35 -13.06 23.36
C CYS A 63 9.57 -13.85 23.87
N PRO A 64 10.24 -14.64 23.01
CA PRO A 64 11.52 -15.23 23.34
C PRO A 64 12.57 -14.13 23.54
N SER A 65 13.41 -14.24 24.59
CA SER A 65 14.47 -13.26 24.87
C SER A 65 15.85 -13.69 24.36
N LYS A 66 16.00 -14.94 23.92
CA LYS A 66 17.29 -15.51 23.51
C LYS A 66 17.51 -15.38 22.01
N THR A 67 18.73 -15.00 21.66
CA THR A 67 19.22 -15.05 20.27
C THR A 67 19.83 -16.41 19.95
N PHE A 68 20.01 -16.69 18.66
CA PHE A 68 20.73 -17.85 18.15
C PHE A 68 21.52 -17.48 16.89
N GLU A 69 22.52 -18.28 16.57
CA GLU A 69 23.35 -18.09 15.37
C GLU A 69 22.77 -18.87 14.19
N TYR A 70 22.67 -18.23 13.03
CA TYR A 70 22.32 -18.89 11.78
C TYR A 70 23.08 -18.23 10.61
N ARG A 71 23.95 -18.99 9.96
CA ARG A 71 24.72 -18.58 8.77
C ARG A 71 25.55 -17.31 8.98
N GLY A 72 26.25 -17.21 10.10
CA GLY A 72 27.12 -16.06 10.38
C GLY A 72 26.39 -14.86 11.02
N LEU A 73 25.08 -14.95 11.25
CA LEU A 73 24.28 -13.84 11.75
C LEU A 73 23.53 -14.19 13.04
N PRO A 74 23.43 -13.25 14.00
CA PRO A 74 22.56 -13.40 15.15
C PRO A 74 21.09 -13.22 14.74
N TYR A 75 20.23 -14.11 15.22
CA TYR A 75 18.79 -14.09 15.01
C TYR A 75 18.05 -14.10 16.34
N THR A 76 16.83 -13.57 16.35
CA THR A 76 15.87 -13.78 17.43
C THR A 76 14.59 -14.40 16.90
N TYR A 77 13.97 -15.27 17.69
CA TYR A 77 12.63 -15.77 17.36
C TYR A 77 11.60 -14.68 17.59
N MET A 78 10.63 -14.57 16.68
CA MET A 78 9.54 -13.62 16.82
C MET A 78 8.56 -14.04 17.93
N CYS A 79 7.81 -13.08 18.46
CA CYS A 79 6.82 -13.32 19.50
C CYS A 79 5.64 -14.20 19.01
N SER A 80 4.81 -14.66 19.93
CA SER A 80 3.80 -15.71 19.69
C SER A 80 2.79 -15.38 18.58
N GLU A 81 2.45 -14.11 18.37
CA GLU A 81 1.59 -13.62 17.30
C GLU A 81 2.26 -13.65 15.91
N PHE A 82 3.59 -13.75 15.84
CA PHE A 82 4.36 -13.88 14.61
C PHE A 82 5.10 -15.23 14.50
N SER A 83 4.91 -16.11 15.49
CA SER A 83 5.68 -17.35 15.66
C SER A 83 5.69 -18.29 14.45
N THR A 84 4.74 -18.21 13.51
CA THR A 84 4.72 -19.04 12.31
C THR A 84 4.57 -18.19 11.05
N LYS A 85 5.00 -18.73 9.91
CA LYS A 85 4.88 -18.04 8.61
C LYS A 85 3.44 -17.65 8.31
N ALA A 86 2.46 -18.50 8.65
CA ALA A 86 1.05 -18.22 8.48
C ALA A 86 0.63 -16.99 9.30
N LYS A 87 0.93 -16.98 10.60
CA LYS A 87 0.58 -15.87 11.49
C LYS A 87 1.19 -14.53 11.05
N LEU A 88 2.48 -14.53 10.68
CA LEU A 88 3.13 -13.32 10.17
C LEU A 88 2.52 -12.87 8.83
N THR A 89 2.23 -13.81 7.93
CA THR A 89 1.58 -13.50 6.65
C THR A 89 0.17 -12.92 6.86
N ASP A 90 -0.59 -13.47 7.80
CA ASP A 90 -1.94 -13.00 8.12
C ASP A 90 -1.90 -11.58 8.69
N TYR A 91 -0.91 -11.25 9.52
CA TYR A 91 -0.69 -9.88 10.00
C TYR A 91 -0.39 -8.90 8.88
N LEU A 92 0.44 -9.28 7.90
CA LEU A 92 0.88 -8.40 6.81
C LEU A 92 -0.14 -8.27 5.66
N THR A 93 -0.96 -9.30 5.44
CA THR A 93 -1.88 -9.41 4.30
C THR A 93 -2.90 -8.27 4.14
N PRO A 94 -3.42 -7.64 5.21
CA PRO A 94 -4.30 -6.48 5.09
C PRO A 94 -3.64 -5.28 4.39
N VAL A 95 -2.31 -5.16 4.50
CA VAL A 95 -1.56 -3.98 4.05
C VAL A 95 -0.76 -4.27 2.77
N PHE A 96 -0.20 -5.47 2.65
CA PHE A 96 0.73 -5.83 1.59
C PHE A 96 0.20 -6.93 0.68
N THR A 97 0.53 -6.83 -0.62
CA THR A 97 0.28 -7.93 -1.57
C THR A 97 1.02 -9.19 -1.17
N LYS A 98 0.54 -10.37 -1.57
CA LYS A 98 1.22 -11.64 -1.23
C LYS A 98 2.64 -11.69 -1.76
N ASP A 99 2.86 -11.16 -2.96
CA ASP A 99 4.18 -11.08 -3.59
C ASP A 99 5.13 -10.13 -2.82
N ALA A 100 4.62 -8.98 -2.35
CA ALA A 100 5.38 -8.05 -1.51
C ALA A 100 5.85 -8.70 -0.19
N ILE A 101 4.96 -9.47 0.45
CA ILE A 101 5.30 -10.20 1.68
C ILE A 101 6.39 -11.21 1.38
N LYS A 102 6.22 -12.06 0.36
CA LYS A 102 7.21 -13.08 -0.02
C LYS A 102 8.59 -12.45 -0.26
N LYS A 103 8.66 -11.45 -1.15
CA LYS A 103 9.89 -10.75 -1.50
C LYS A 103 10.51 -10.02 -0.31
N GLY A 104 9.68 -9.44 0.56
CA GLY A 104 10.14 -8.77 1.78
C GLY A 104 10.78 -9.75 2.75
N LEU A 105 10.13 -10.88 3.06
CA LEU A 105 10.70 -11.89 3.95
C LEU A 105 12.05 -12.41 3.42
N GLU A 106 12.15 -12.64 2.11
CA GLU A 106 13.40 -13.03 1.45
C GLU A 106 14.47 -11.93 1.54
N LYS A 107 14.12 -10.69 1.18
CA LYS A 107 15.05 -9.53 1.18
C LYS A 107 15.65 -9.25 2.56
N TYR A 108 14.86 -9.40 3.62
CA TYR A 108 15.27 -9.10 4.99
C TYR A 108 15.76 -10.34 5.75
N ASN A 109 15.98 -11.46 5.05
CA ASN A 109 16.41 -12.73 5.64
C ASN A 109 15.54 -13.15 6.84
N ILE A 110 14.22 -12.91 6.77
CA ILE A 110 13.25 -13.39 7.76
C ILE A 110 12.93 -14.84 7.44
N ILE A 111 13.27 -15.74 8.35
CA ILE A 111 13.30 -17.18 8.10
C ILE A 111 12.31 -17.93 9.00
N SER A 112 11.96 -19.15 8.58
CA SER A 112 11.44 -20.16 9.50
C SER A 112 12.58 -21.07 9.92
N TYR A 113 12.86 -21.12 11.22
CA TYR A 113 13.87 -21.98 11.81
C TYR A 113 13.22 -22.83 12.89
N LYS A 114 13.34 -24.17 12.77
CA LYS A 114 12.70 -25.15 13.68
C LYS A 114 11.19 -24.90 13.86
N GLY A 115 10.51 -24.55 12.76
CA GLY A 115 9.06 -24.28 12.74
C GLY A 115 8.64 -22.92 13.31
N LYS A 116 9.59 -22.09 13.78
CA LYS A 116 9.32 -20.74 14.30
C LYS A 116 9.87 -19.65 13.39
N MET A 117 9.17 -18.53 13.25
CA MET A 117 9.72 -17.38 12.54
C MET A 117 10.82 -16.71 13.34
N ALA A 118 11.86 -16.26 12.64
CA ALA A 118 12.98 -15.53 13.20
C ALA A 118 13.41 -14.40 12.26
N VAL A 119 13.91 -13.33 12.87
CA VAL A 119 14.42 -12.12 12.20
C VAL A 119 15.87 -11.91 12.63
N PRO A 120 16.77 -11.44 11.73
CA PRO A 120 18.13 -11.07 12.12
C PRO A 120 18.11 -9.98 13.20
N VAL A 121 19.02 -10.05 14.16
CA VAL A 121 19.17 -8.97 15.14
C VAL A 121 19.74 -7.75 14.42
N GLY A 122 19.06 -6.62 14.58
CA GLY A 122 19.45 -5.34 14.01
C GLY A 122 18.62 -4.21 14.60
N ASP A 123 19.03 -2.99 14.32
CA ASP A 123 18.31 -1.78 14.68
C ASP A 123 18.12 -0.92 13.43
N GLY A 124 17.09 -0.08 13.44
CA GLY A 124 16.78 0.81 12.34
C GLY A 124 15.72 1.82 12.75
N ASP A 125 15.94 3.06 12.34
CA ASP A 125 14.96 4.12 12.38
C ASP A 125 15.23 5.10 11.23
N ASN A 126 14.32 6.03 11.01
CA ASN A 126 14.50 7.12 10.08
C ASN A 126 13.79 8.38 10.58
N LEU A 127 14.39 9.51 10.26
CA LEU A 127 13.88 10.83 10.60
C LEU A 127 12.79 11.32 9.64
N LEU A 128 12.05 10.43 8.96
CA LEU A 128 11.06 10.82 7.95
C LEU A 128 9.68 11.05 8.57
N GLY A 129 9.17 12.28 8.48
CA GLY A 129 7.84 12.69 8.93
C GLY A 129 6.74 12.28 7.95
N TRP A 130 6.47 10.97 7.86
CA TRP A 130 5.50 10.39 6.94
C TRP A 130 4.09 10.94 7.09
N ASP A 131 3.69 11.28 8.31
CA ASP A 131 2.40 11.90 8.65
C ASP A 131 2.22 13.30 8.02
N LYS A 132 3.32 13.99 7.72
CA LYS A 132 3.36 15.32 7.11
C LYS A 132 3.64 15.27 5.60
N ALA A 133 3.70 14.08 5.00
CA ALA A 133 4.08 13.94 3.60
C ALA A 133 3.03 14.50 2.64
N LYS A 134 3.49 15.18 1.57
CA LYS A 134 2.62 15.59 0.46
C LYS A 134 2.51 14.47 -0.56
N ILE A 135 1.29 14.20 -1.04
CA ILE A 135 0.98 13.06 -1.91
C ILE A 135 0.60 13.56 -3.31
N LYS A 136 1.25 13.01 -4.35
CA LYS A 136 0.93 13.27 -5.76
C LYS A 136 0.71 11.95 -6.51
N LEU A 137 -0.43 11.79 -7.16
CA LEU A 137 -0.66 10.66 -8.07
C LEU A 137 0.22 10.85 -9.32
N ILE A 138 1.03 9.84 -9.67
CA ILE A 138 1.94 9.88 -10.82
C ILE A 138 1.64 8.81 -11.87
N SER A 139 0.86 7.78 -11.54
CA SER A 139 0.42 6.75 -12.50
C SER A 139 -0.88 6.10 -12.05
N GLN A 140 -1.78 5.87 -13.01
CA GLN A 140 -3.06 5.22 -12.79
C GLN A 140 -3.35 4.23 -13.92
N LYS A 141 -3.41 2.94 -13.57
CA LYS A 141 -3.81 1.82 -14.44
C LYS A 141 -4.91 1.03 -13.73
N ASN A 142 -5.81 0.32 -14.41
CA ASN A 142 -7.00 -0.35 -13.81
C ASN A 142 -6.87 -0.73 -12.32
N ASN A 143 -6.00 -1.68 -11.98
CA ASN A 143 -5.79 -2.19 -10.61
C ASN A 143 -4.48 -1.73 -9.96
N THR A 144 -3.87 -0.65 -10.46
CA THR A 144 -2.60 -0.13 -9.95
C THR A 144 -2.63 1.39 -9.86
N ARG A 145 -2.12 1.94 -8.77
CA ARG A 145 -1.89 3.37 -8.61
C ARG A 145 -0.49 3.58 -8.05
N THR A 146 0.26 4.52 -8.60
CA THR A 146 1.56 4.91 -8.03
C THR A 146 1.50 6.37 -7.62
N TYR A 147 1.90 6.64 -6.39
CA TYR A 147 1.97 7.97 -5.83
C TYR A 147 3.42 8.32 -5.51
N GLU A 148 3.79 9.58 -5.74
CA GLU A 148 5.00 10.18 -5.21
C GLU A 148 4.66 10.88 -3.89
N PHE A 149 5.47 10.61 -2.87
CA PHE A 149 5.43 11.23 -1.56
C PHE A 149 6.62 12.17 -1.44
N SER A 150 6.36 13.41 -1.04
CA SER A 150 7.39 14.33 -0.56
C SER A 150 7.35 14.31 0.96
N VAL A 151 8.29 13.60 1.58
CA VAL A 151 8.34 13.32 3.02
C VAL A 151 9.35 14.25 3.69
N PRO A 152 8.91 15.23 4.50
CA PRO A 152 9.83 16.12 5.19
C PRO A 152 10.63 15.34 6.24
N ALA A 153 11.89 15.71 6.43
CA ALA A 153 12.66 15.23 7.56
C ALA A 153 12.22 15.93 8.86
N LEU A 154 12.27 15.22 9.98
CA LEU A 154 11.84 15.71 11.29
C LEU A 154 12.81 16.72 11.89
N ASP A 155 14.08 16.67 11.50
CA ASP A 155 15.14 17.60 11.90
C ASP A 155 15.17 18.88 11.05
N GLY A 156 14.23 19.05 10.12
CA GLY A 156 14.17 20.19 9.20
C GLY A 156 15.13 20.09 8.01
N SER A 157 15.83 18.96 7.84
CA SER A 157 16.67 18.71 6.67
C SER A 157 15.85 18.43 5.39
N VAL A 158 16.53 17.96 4.34
CA VAL A 158 15.96 17.82 3.00
C VAL A 158 14.73 16.91 2.95
N THR A 159 13.73 17.33 2.18
CA THR A 159 12.53 16.53 1.91
C THR A 159 12.87 15.36 0.98
N ALA A 160 12.63 14.13 1.44
CA ALA A 160 12.84 12.94 0.65
C ALA A 160 11.68 12.69 -0.33
N LYS A 161 11.99 12.26 -1.55
CA LYS A 161 10.99 11.79 -2.52
C LYS A 161 10.91 10.27 -2.51
N ARG A 162 9.71 9.72 -2.29
CA ARG A 162 9.46 8.27 -2.28
C ARG A 162 8.32 7.94 -3.24
N LYS A 163 8.41 6.80 -3.93
CA LYS A 163 7.33 6.31 -4.81
C LYS A 163 6.74 5.05 -4.20
N ILE A 164 5.42 5.04 -4.00
CA ILE A 164 4.71 3.89 -3.46
C ILE A 164 3.66 3.44 -4.46
N THR A 165 3.66 2.15 -4.77
CA THR A 165 2.70 1.53 -5.68
C THR A 165 1.67 0.71 -4.91
N PHE A 166 0.41 1.03 -5.14
CA PHE A 166 -0.77 0.36 -4.60
C PHE A 166 -1.36 -0.54 -5.68
N VAL A 167 -1.67 -1.77 -5.32
CA VAL A 167 -2.25 -2.79 -6.18
C VAL A 167 -3.54 -3.31 -5.55
N LYS A 168 -4.57 -3.49 -6.36
CA LYS A 168 -5.85 -4.05 -5.92
C LYS A 168 -5.80 -5.58 -6.01
N GLU A 169 -5.78 -6.25 -4.85
CA GLU A 169 -5.91 -7.72 -4.72
C GLU A 169 -7.23 -8.04 -4.00
N ASN A 170 -8.05 -8.92 -4.55
CA ASN A 170 -9.34 -9.33 -3.96
C ASN A 170 -10.20 -8.11 -3.55
N ASN A 171 -10.32 -7.13 -4.45
CA ASN A 171 -11.04 -5.88 -4.25
C ASN A 171 -10.53 -4.97 -3.12
N LYS A 172 -9.37 -5.26 -2.52
CA LYS A 172 -8.72 -4.43 -1.50
C LYS A 172 -7.41 -3.85 -2.04
N TRP A 173 -7.16 -2.58 -1.77
CA TRP A 173 -5.91 -1.92 -2.12
C TRP A 173 -4.82 -2.25 -1.11
N LYS A 174 -3.63 -2.60 -1.62
CA LYS A 174 -2.47 -3.01 -0.83
C LYS A 174 -1.20 -2.44 -1.44
N ILE A 175 -0.12 -2.38 -0.66
CA ILE A 175 1.19 -1.93 -1.14
C ILE A 175 1.98 -3.12 -1.70
N ASN A 176 2.67 -2.91 -2.82
CA ASN A 176 3.38 -3.95 -3.56
C ASN A 176 4.84 -4.16 -3.13
N GLN A 177 5.29 -3.51 -2.04
CA GLN A 177 6.64 -3.61 -1.52
C GLN A 177 6.62 -3.44 0.01
N LEU A 178 7.29 -4.35 0.74
CA LEU A 178 7.25 -4.38 2.21
C LEU A 178 7.88 -3.12 2.84
N ASP A 179 8.97 -2.62 2.26
CA ASP A 179 9.75 -1.47 2.71
C ASP A 179 9.45 -0.18 1.93
N ALA A 180 8.25 -0.07 1.35
CA ALA A 180 7.88 1.12 0.58
C ALA A 180 7.80 2.40 1.43
N ALA A 181 7.58 2.26 2.74
CA ALA A 181 7.29 3.34 3.68
C ALA A 181 8.19 3.31 4.93
N ILE A 182 9.51 3.19 4.74
CA ILE A 182 10.52 3.33 5.79
C ILE A 182 11.25 4.65 5.64
#